data_AF-A0A1F5NW06-F1
#
_entry.id   AF-A0A1F5NW06-F1
#
_cell.length_a   1.000
_cell.length_b   1.000
_cell.length_c   1.000
_cell.angle_alpha   90.00
_cell.angle_beta   90.00
_cell.angle_gamma   90.00
#
_symmetry.space_group_name_H-M   'P 1'
#
loop_
_entity.id
_entity.type
_entity.pdbx_description
1 polymer ?
#
loop_
_entity_poly.entity_id
_entity_poly.type
_entity_poly.pdbx_seq_one_letter_code
_entity_poly.pdbx_strand_id
1 'polypeptide(L)'
;MPMKSLKTADVKNKTVIARVDLDTPLGKDSSGNIIVRDDYRLQRILPTIQWLASHKAKTVVIGHLRRPKGWDKDKSLLPVAQTMADLLKLKFIVIDEKVERLPHYDIPHVFFFAEDFRAEKSKRLLKDLNPGDIAVLENIRFYPEEEKDSEKFARELASLGEIYVNDSFATVYHANQVSIMRLATLLPHYAGFELEKETKILSQVLATPERPYLMMIGGVKLSEKLAAMSGILNHCDSVIVGGGIATLFYLAQGYEVGKSLAEKSKIVEAKDILRNYKSKIHLPVDVVVARSPEEEKSIRVTKPDEVSPEEMILDIGPETIKKYSEIIREAKTVLWSGPMGLFENKHFAHGTKALGRLFASRSQGLSFGIAGGGDTLAAIKMLGVGEDIDHLSTGGSSMLQYLSGIKLPGIEVLKD
;
A
#
# COMPACT_ATOMS: atom_id res chain seq x y z
N MET A 1 5.25 24.12 -3.11
CA MET A 1 4.60 24.72 -1.93
C MET A 1 3.81 23.60 -1.22
N PRO A 2 3.03 23.80 -0.14
CA PRO A 2 2.23 22.70 0.43
C PRO A 2 1.08 22.32 -0.53
N MET A 3 0.54 21.10 -0.38
CA MET A 3 -0.70 20.71 -1.08
C MET A 3 -1.89 21.46 -0.49
N LYS A 4 -2.88 21.82 -1.32
CA LYS A 4 -4.17 22.34 -0.84
C LYS A 4 -4.94 21.25 -0.10
N SER A 5 -5.34 21.49 1.14
CA SER A 5 -6.19 20.56 1.90
C SER A 5 -7.62 20.60 1.38
N LEU A 6 -8.30 19.45 1.33
CA LEU A 6 -9.72 19.34 1.00
C LEU A 6 -10.60 20.31 1.83
N LYS A 7 -10.19 20.66 3.05
CA LYS A 7 -10.93 21.57 3.93
C LYS A 7 -11.10 22.98 3.36
N THR A 8 -10.26 23.38 2.40
CA THR A 8 -10.34 24.71 1.77
C THR A 8 -11.17 24.71 0.50
N ALA A 9 -11.67 23.56 0.06
CA ALA A 9 -12.45 23.42 -1.16
C ALA A 9 -13.93 23.80 -0.93
N ASP A 10 -14.49 24.61 -1.83
CA ASP A 10 -15.93 24.83 -1.92
C ASP A 10 -16.57 23.70 -2.75
N VAL A 11 -17.02 22.64 -2.06
CA VAL A 11 -17.54 21.41 -2.69
C VAL A 11 -19.08 21.34 -2.73
N LYS A 12 -19.78 22.29 -2.12
CA LYS A 12 -21.23 22.20 -1.91
C LYS A 12 -21.96 22.16 -3.23
N ASN A 13 -22.80 21.13 -3.43
CA ASN A 13 -23.58 20.86 -4.65
C ASN A 13 -22.75 20.62 -5.91
N LYS A 14 -21.41 20.63 -5.82
CA LYS A 14 -20.53 20.36 -6.95
C LYS A 14 -20.24 18.88 -7.08
N THR A 15 -19.91 18.44 -8.29
CA THR A 15 -19.44 17.07 -8.50
C THR A 15 -17.94 16.98 -8.24
N VAL A 16 -17.56 16.14 -7.29
CA VAL A 16 -16.16 15.95 -6.85
C VAL A 16 -15.70 14.57 -7.27
N ILE A 17 -14.63 14.50 -8.07
CA ILE A 17 -13.96 13.24 -8.41
C ILE A 17 -12.95 12.93 -7.32
N ALA A 18 -13.19 11.87 -6.54
CA ALA A 18 -12.33 11.42 -5.47
C ALA A 18 -11.53 10.18 -5.90
N ARG A 19 -10.22 10.32 -6.11
CA ARG A 19 -9.31 9.21 -6.36
C ARG A 19 -8.81 8.63 -5.04
N VAL A 20 -9.28 7.44 -4.70
CA VAL A 20 -9.00 6.79 -3.40
C VAL A 20 -8.38 5.40 -3.58
N ASP A 21 -7.71 4.87 -2.56
CA ASP A 21 -7.14 3.52 -2.60
C ASP A 21 -8.22 2.46 -2.28
N LEU A 22 -8.63 1.73 -3.31
CA LEU A 22 -9.64 0.67 -3.24
C LEU A 22 -9.02 -0.74 -3.37
N ASP A 23 -7.69 -0.86 -3.36
CA ASP A 23 -6.98 -2.13 -3.59
C ASP A 23 -6.94 -2.99 -2.31
N THR A 24 -8.11 -3.44 -1.86
CA THR A 24 -8.28 -4.29 -0.67
C THR A 24 -8.15 -5.77 -0.98
N PRO A 25 -7.62 -6.59 -0.06
CA PRO A 25 -7.62 -8.04 -0.17
C PRO A 25 -9.03 -8.60 -0.29
N LEU A 26 -9.29 -9.32 -1.39
CA LEU A 26 -10.51 -10.07 -1.62
C LEU A 26 -10.33 -11.57 -1.32
N GLY A 27 -11.42 -12.23 -0.94
CA GLY A 27 -11.49 -13.67 -0.77
C GLY A 27 -12.89 -14.19 -1.07
N LYS A 28 -13.15 -15.47 -0.79
CA LYS A 28 -14.45 -16.09 -0.98
C LYS A 28 -15.11 -16.45 0.35
N ASP A 29 -16.39 -16.16 0.50
CA ASP A 29 -17.18 -16.67 1.63
C ASP A 29 -17.48 -18.18 1.47
N SER A 30 -18.22 -18.74 2.43
CA SER A 30 -18.65 -20.15 2.39
C SER A 30 -19.56 -20.50 1.21
N SER A 31 -20.22 -19.50 0.62
CA SER A 31 -21.11 -19.65 -0.54
C SER A 31 -20.39 -19.40 -1.86
N GLY A 32 -19.09 -19.08 -1.83
CA GLY A 32 -18.27 -18.81 -3.00
C GLY A 32 -18.33 -17.37 -3.50
N ASN A 33 -19.06 -16.46 -2.83
CA ASN A 33 -19.13 -15.05 -3.21
C ASN A 33 -17.82 -14.34 -2.89
N ILE A 34 -17.43 -13.40 -3.77
CA ILE A 34 -16.25 -12.58 -3.56
C ILE A 34 -16.57 -11.51 -2.50
N ILE A 35 -15.79 -11.48 -1.42
CA ILE A 35 -15.94 -10.55 -0.31
C ILE A 35 -14.61 -9.87 0.03
N VAL A 36 -14.69 -8.70 0.66
CA VAL A 36 -13.54 -8.04 1.27
C VAL A 36 -13.10 -8.83 2.51
N ARG A 37 -11.83 -9.25 2.57
CA ARG A 37 -11.24 -9.95 3.73
C ARG A 37 -10.63 -9.00 4.74
N ASP A 38 -10.30 -7.80 4.29
CA ASP A 38 -9.66 -6.76 5.07
C ASP A 38 -10.07 -5.40 4.53
N ASP A 39 -10.80 -4.65 5.34
CA ASP A 39 -11.35 -3.34 5.05
C ASP A 39 -10.47 -2.20 5.56
N TYR A 40 -9.26 -2.47 6.08
CA TYR A 40 -8.37 -1.46 6.67
C TYR A 40 -8.15 -0.27 5.72
N ARG A 41 -7.88 -0.52 4.43
CA ARG A 41 -7.70 0.57 3.45
C ARG A 41 -8.98 1.37 3.22
N LEU A 42 -10.15 0.72 3.24
CA LEU A 42 -11.42 1.42 3.12
C LEU A 42 -11.63 2.34 4.31
N GLN A 43 -11.43 1.85 5.53
CA GLN A 43 -11.57 2.65 6.74
C GLN A 43 -10.70 3.91 6.71
N ARG A 44 -9.50 3.85 6.10
CA ARG A 44 -8.60 5.01 5.95
C ARG A 44 -9.13 6.10 5.02
N ILE A 45 -9.89 5.75 3.98
CA ILE A 45 -10.43 6.72 3.01
C ILE A 45 -11.84 7.21 3.37
N LEU A 46 -12.54 6.53 4.28
CA LEU A 46 -13.89 6.91 4.70
C LEU A 46 -14.00 8.35 5.21
N PRO A 47 -13.05 8.90 6.00
CA PRO A 47 -13.14 10.28 6.48
C PRO A 47 -13.31 11.29 5.35
N THR A 48 -12.60 11.10 4.23
CA THR A 48 -12.71 11.96 3.04
C THR A 48 -14.10 11.84 2.40
N ILE A 49 -14.58 10.62 2.20
CA ILE A 49 -15.89 10.36 1.57
C ILE A 49 -17.04 10.88 2.45
N GLN A 50 -16.98 10.65 3.76
CA GLN A 50 -17.96 11.16 4.73
C GLN A 50 -17.98 12.69 4.77
N TRP A 51 -16.81 13.32 4.70
CA TRP A 51 -16.72 14.78 4.68
C TRP A 51 -17.34 15.35 3.40
N LEU A 52 -17.03 14.79 2.23
CA LEU A 52 -17.64 15.20 0.97
C LEU A 52 -19.18 15.06 1.00
N ALA A 53 -19.68 13.92 1.46
CA ALA A 53 -21.11 13.67 1.56
C ALA A 53 -21.81 14.64 2.54
N SER A 54 -21.23 14.87 3.72
CA SER A 54 -21.77 15.81 4.72
C SER A 54 -21.75 17.27 4.26
N HIS A 55 -20.82 17.63 3.38
CA HIS A 55 -20.74 18.95 2.75
C HIS A 55 -21.55 19.04 1.45
N LYS A 56 -22.44 18.08 1.20
CA LYS A 56 -23.38 18.06 0.07
C LYS A 56 -22.66 18.05 -1.29
N ALA A 57 -21.46 17.49 -1.37
CA ALA A 57 -20.81 17.20 -2.65
C ALA A 57 -21.47 15.99 -3.31
N LYS A 58 -21.53 15.98 -4.65
CA LYS A 58 -21.88 14.79 -5.43
C LYS A 58 -20.58 14.05 -5.71
N THR A 59 -20.33 12.94 -5.03
CA THR A 59 -18.98 12.33 -5.04
C THR A 59 -18.89 11.25 -6.10
N VAL A 60 -17.94 11.35 -7.02
CA VAL A 60 -17.58 10.29 -7.97
C VAL A 60 -16.26 9.67 -7.52
N VAL A 61 -16.34 8.49 -6.90
CA VAL A 61 -15.20 7.74 -6.42
C VAL A 61 -14.60 6.93 -7.56
N ILE A 62 -13.31 7.13 -7.78
CA ILE A 62 -12.49 6.34 -8.71
C ILE A 62 -11.35 5.67 -7.95
N GLY A 63 -11.00 4.47 -8.35
CA GLY A 63 -9.92 3.70 -7.75
C GLY A 63 -9.60 2.48 -8.58
N HIS A 64 -8.63 1.70 -8.12
CA HIS A 64 -8.23 0.48 -8.80
C HIS A 64 -8.24 -0.70 -7.83
N LEU A 65 -8.32 -1.89 -8.42
CA LEU A 65 -8.14 -3.14 -7.71
C LEU A 65 -7.22 -4.04 -8.53
N ARG A 66 -6.09 -4.45 -7.94
CA ARG A 66 -5.08 -5.31 -8.56
C ARG A 66 -4.63 -4.77 -9.93
N ARG A 67 -4.17 -5.65 -10.83
CA ARG A 67 -3.62 -5.33 -12.16
C ARG A 67 -4.35 -6.14 -13.25
N PRO A 68 -5.61 -5.80 -13.56
CA PRO A 68 -6.34 -6.42 -14.66
C PRO A 68 -5.68 -6.15 -16.03
N LYS A 69 -5.94 -7.01 -17.02
CA LYS A 69 -5.55 -6.79 -18.43
C LYS A 69 -6.77 -6.47 -19.29
N GLY A 70 -7.64 -5.60 -18.79
CA GLY A 70 -8.98 -5.33 -19.33
C GLY A 70 -10.10 -5.72 -18.36
N TRP A 71 -11.34 -5.72 -18.83
CA TRP A 71 -12.51 -6.02 -18.01
C TRP A 71 -12.44 -7.44 -17.43
N ASP A 72 -12.51 -7.53 -16.10
CA ASP A 72 -12.33 -8.78 -15.37
C ASP A 72 -13.24 -8.80 -14.13
N LYS A 73 -14.25 -9.67 -14.13
CA LYS A 73 -15.22 -9.78 -13.02
C LYS A 73 -14.56 -10.08 -11.68
N ASP A 74 -13.45 -10.81 -11.65
CA ASP A 74 -12.72 -11.15 -10.42
C ASP A 74 -11.94 -9.96 -9.84
N LYS A 75 -11.86 -8.86 -10.60
CA LYS A 75 -11.21 -7.60 -10.21
C LYS A 75 -12.17 -6.42 -10.29
N SER A 76 -13.48 -6.69 -10.27
CA SER A 76 -14.51 -5.66 -10.13
C SER A 76 -14.43 -5.01 -8.74
N LEU A 77 -14.75 -3.72 -8.67
CA LEU A 77 -14.89 -2.95 -7.44
C LEU A 77 -16.24 -3.16 -6.74
N LEU A 78 -17.18 -3.93 -7.32
CA LEU A 78 -18.49 -4.21 -6.71
C LEU A 78 -18.42 -4.62 -5.22
N PRO A 79 -17.64 -5.63 -4.81
CA PRO A 79 -17.58 -6.02 -3.39
C PRO A 79 -16.97 -4.93 -2.50
N VAL A 80 -16.05 -4.15 -3.06
CA VAL A 80 -15.39 -3.03 -2.36
C VAL A 80 -16.38 -1.87 -2.14
N ALA A 81 -17.17 -1.55 -3.16
CA ALA A 81 -18.21 -0.52 -3.11
C ALA A 81 -19.35 -0.89 -2.15
N GLN A 82 -19.77 -2.16 -2.13
CA GLN A 82 -20.73 -2.66 -1.14
C GLN A 82 -20.18 -2.51 0.28
N THR A 83 -18.94 -2.94 0.52
CA THR A 83 -18.31 -2.83 1.84
C THR A 83 -18.18 -1.37 2.28
N MET A 84 -17.85 -0.45 1.36
CA MET A 84 -17.85 0.99 1.63
C MET A 84 -19.24 1.48 2.07
N ALA A 85 -20.30 1.07 1.37
CA ALA A 85 -21.66 1.45 1.72
C ALA A 85 -22.07 0.94 3.11
N ASP A 86 -21.71 -0.31 3.44
CA ASP A 86 -21.96 -0.91 4.75
C ASP A 86 -21.26 -0.14 5.87
N LEU A 87 -19.99 0.24 5.68
CA LEU A 87 -19.22 1.04 6.64
C LEU A 87 -19.77 2.46 6.79
N LEU A 88 -20.27 3.06 5.71
CA LEU A 88 -20.95 4.36 5.74
C LEU A 88 -22.37 4.28 6.31
N LYS A 89 -22.93 3.06 6.46
CA LYS A 89 -24.33 2.81 6.82
C LYS A 89 -25.31 3.47 5.86
N LEU A 90 -24.96 3.47 4.58
CA LEU A 90 -25.77 4.01 3.49
C LEU A 90 -26.31 2.86 2.63
N LYS A 91 -27.46 3.07 2.01
CA LYS A 91 -28.05 2.07 1.12
C LYS A 91 -27.20 1.95 -0.15
N PHE A 92 -26.84 0.71 -0.47
CA PHE A 92 -26.09 0.34 -1.66
C PHE A 92 -27.02 0.01 -2.82
N ILE A 93 -26.72 0.55 -4.01
CA ILE A 93 -27.52 0.35 -5.22
C ILE A 93 -26.59 0.12 -6.40
N VAL A 94 -26.76 -1.02 -7.08
CA VAL A 94 -26.04 -1.32 -8.32
C VAL A 94 -26.78 -0.66 -9.49
N ILE A 95 -26.04 0.09 -10.30
CA ILE A 95 -26.49 0.70 -11.54
C ILE A 95 -26.01 -0.20 -12.69
N ASP A 96 -26.93 -1.01 -13.20
CA ASP A 96 -26.74 -1.94 -14.31
C ASP A 96 -27.53 -1.51 -15.56
N GLU A 97 -27.63 -2.42 -16.54
CA GLU A 97 -28.35 -2.21 -17.80
C GLU A 97 -29.83 -1.83 -17.62
N LYS A 98 -30.45 -2.19 -16.50
CA LYS A 98 -31.89 -2.07 -16.27
C LYS A 98 -32.28 -0.77 -15.55
N VAL A 99 -31.31 -0.05 -14.99
CA VAL A 99 -31.56 1.18 -14.22
C VAL A 99 -31.61 2.38 -15.14
N GLU A 100 -32.82 2.92 -15.38
CA GLU A 100 -33.02 4.10 -16.23
C GLU A 100 -32.93 5.44 -15.49
N ARG A 101 -33.18 5.44 -14.17
CA ARG A 101 -33.15 6.63 -13.32
C ARG A 101 -32.58 6.31 -11.95
N LEU A 102 -31.85 7.26 -11.36
CA LEU A 102 -31.46 7.16 -9.96
C LEU A 102 -32.71 7.35 -9.08
N PRO A 103 -32.86 6.56 -8.01
CA PRO A 103 -33.93 6.78 -7.07
C PRO A 103 -33.67 8.06 -6.25
N HIS A 104 -34.74 8.80 -5.98
CA HIS A 104 -34.68 10.04 -5.21
C HIS A 104 -35.10 9.77 -3.77
N TYR A 105 -34.21 10.06 -2.83
CA TYR A 105 -34.43 9.91 -1.40
C TYR A 105 -33.79 11.09 -0.65
N ASP A 106 -34.31 11.42 0.53
CA ASP A 106 -33.79 12.53 1.36
C ASP A 106 -32.42 12.21 2.01
N ILE A 107 -32.04 10.93 2.01
CA ILE A 107 -30.76 10.45 2.54
C ILE A 107 -29.80 10.09 1.41
N PRO A 108 -28.49 10.34 1.57
CA PRO A 108 -27.48 9.93 0.60
C PRO A 108 -27.46 8.42 0.34
N HIS A 109 -27.07 8.03 -0.87
CA HIS A 109 -26.88 6.64 -1.27
C HIS A 109 -25.49 6.40 -1.83
N VAL A 110 -25.08 5.12 -1.83
CA VAL A 110 -23.91 4.66 -2.57
C VAL A 110 -24.38 3.91 -3.81
N PHE A 111 -24.05 4.46 -4.99
CA PHE A 111 -24.36 3.92 -6.29
C PHE A 111 -23.12 3.29 -6.90
N PHE A 112 -23.18 2.01 -7.26
CA PHE A 112 -22.09 1.35 -7.99
C PHE A 112 -22.40 1.29 -9.48
N PHE A 113 -21.58 1.93 -10.30
CA PHE A 113 -21.71 1.93 -11.75
C PHE A 113 -20.94 0.74 -12.33
N ALA A 114 -21.68 -0.34 -12.66
CA ALA A 114 -21.10 -1.60 -13.12
C ALA A 114 -20.68 -1.61 -14.60
N GLU A 115 -21.00 -0.55 -15.34
CA GLU A 115 -20.74 -0.40 -16.76
C GLU A 115 -19.69 0.68 -17.04
N ASP A 116 -19.27 0.78 -18.31
CA ASP A 116 -18.36 1.83 -18.76
C ASP A 116 -18.95 3.22 -18.46
N PHE A 117 -18.21 4.08 -17.76
CA PHE A 117 -18.65 5.42 -17.42
C PHE A 117 -18.84 6.30 -18.66
N ARG A 118 -18.22 5.92 -19.79
CA ARG A 118 -18.33 6.62 -21.07
C ARG A 118 -19.67 6.42 -21.75
N ALA A 119 -20.41 5.38 -21.38
CA ALA A 119 -21.73 5.11 -21.92
C ALA A 119 -22.67 6.30 -21.63
N GLU A 120 -23.52 6.63 -22.60
CA GLU A 120 -24.39 7.82 -22.50
C GLU A 120 -25.32 7.75 -21.28
N LYS A 121 -25.82 6.55 -20.97
CA LYS A 121 -26.61 6.29 -19.75
C LYS A 121 -25.83 6.60 -18.48
N SER A 122 -24.58 6.10 -18.36
CA SER A 122 -23.72 6.35 -17.20
C SER A 122 -23.48 7.85 -17.01
N LYS A 123 -23.14 8.57 -18.09
CA LYS A 123 -22.95 10.02 -18.06
C LYS A 123 -24.21 10.78 -17.64
N ARG A 124 -25.38 10.38 -18.15
CA ARG A 124 -26.67 10.95 -17.76
C ARG A 124 -26.93 10.76 -16.26
N LEU A 125 -26.87 9.52 -15.78
CA LEU A 125 -27.14 9.18 -14.39
C LEU A 125 -26.15 9.82 -13.41
N LEU A 126 -24.88 9.96 -13.77
CA LEU A 126 -23.89 10.67 -12.94
C LEU A 126 -24.23 12.15 -12.76
N LYS A 127 -24.86 12.80 -13.74
CA LYS A 127 -25.34 14.19 -13.61
C LYS A 127 -26.55 14.32 -12.67
N ASP A 128 -27.35 13.26 -12.59
CA ASP A 128 -28.57 13.18 -11.80
C ASP A 128 -28.33 12.88 -10.31
N LEU A 129 -27.06 12.73 -9.87
CA LEU A 129 -26.71 12.57 -8.47
C LEU A 129 -27.25 13.72 -7.61
N ASN A 130 -27.83 13.39 -6.46
CA ASN A 130 -28.27 14.39 -5.49
C ASN A 130 -27.10 14.85 -4.62
N PRO A 131 -27.16 16.06 -4.05
CA PRO A 131 -26.13 16.53 -3.12
C PRO A 131 -25.94 15.58 -1.93
N GLY A 132 -24.73 15.04 -1.79
CA GLY A 132 -24.36 14.06 -0.78
C GLY A 132 -24.25 12.63 -1.31
N ASP A 133 -24.81 12.32 -2.49
CA ASP A 133 -24.72 10.98 -3.09
C ASP A 133 -23.29 10.63 -3.48
N ILE A 134 -23.00 9.33 -3.46
CA ILE A 134 -21.69 8.75 -3.77
C ILE A 134 -21.85 7.78 -4.92
N ALA A 135 -21.25 8.06 -6.06
CA ALA A 135 -21.10 7.15 -7.18
C ALA A 135 -19.71 6.50 -7.15
N VAL A 136 -19.64 5.18 -7.08
CA VAL A 136 -18.39 4.42 -7.21
C VAL A 136 -18.35 3.85 -8.62
N LEU A 137 -17.32 4.22 -9.38
CA LEU A 137 -17.10 3.68 -10.73
C LEU A 137 -16.40 2.31 -10.65
N GLU A 138 -16.53 1.55 -11.73
CA GLU A 138 -15.77 0.33 -11.91
C GLU A 138 -14.25 0.59 -11.99
N ASN A 139 -13.46 -0.45 -11.76
CA ASN A 139 -12.00 -0.44 -11.68
C ASN A 139 -11.35 0.38 -12.80
N ILE A 140 -10.67 1.46 -12.43
CA ILE A 140 -10.07 2.38 -13.41
C ILE A 140 -9.01 1.71 -14.28
N ARG A 141 -8.42 0.59 -13.83
CA ARG A 141 -7.47 -0.21 -14.64
C ARG A 141 -8.14 -1.13 -15.67
N PHE A 142 -9.47 -1.19 -15.74
CA PHE A 142 -10.15 -1.81 -16.89
C PHE A 142 -9.96 -0.99 -18.18
N TYR A 143 -9.60 0.28 -18.05
CA TYR A 143 -9.25 1.18 -19.14
C TYR A 143 -7.73 1.14 -19.36
N PRO A 144 -7.23 0.52 -20.44
CA PRO A 144 -5.79 0.44 -20.70
C PRO A 144 -5.10 1.80 -20.80
N GLU A 145 -5.85 2.86 -21.07
CA GLU A 145 -5.39 4.25 -21.14
C GLU A 145 -4.92 4.80 -19.79
N GLU A 146 -5.42 4.24 -18.67
CA GLU A 146 -5.05 4.67 -17.31
C GLU A 146 -3.55 4.63 -17.08
N GLU A 147 -2.85 3.62 -17.61
CA GLU A 147 -1.41 3.42 -17.39
C GLU A 147 -0.53 3.95 -18.55
N LYS A 148 -1.13 4.73 -19.46
CA LYS A 148 -0.50 5.19 -20.72
C LYS A 148 -0.41 6.71 -20.84
N ASP A 149 -0.58 7.43 -19.73
CA ASP A 149 -0.49 8.90 -19.73
C ASP A 149 -1.34 9.56 -20.84
N SER A 150 -2.57 9.06 -21.01
CA SER A 150 -3.49 9.46 -22.09
C SER A 150 -4.23 10.75 -21.76
N GLU A 151 -4.00 11.80 -22.56
CA GLU A 151 -4.72 13.07 -22.43
C GLU A 151 -6.22 12.93 -22.72
N LYS A 152 -6.58 12.15 -23.75
CA LYS A 152 -7.99 11.90 -24.10
C LYS A 152 -8.74 11.30 -22.92
N PHE A 153 -8.16 10.29 -22.27
CA PHE A 153 -8.78 9.65 -21.11
C PHE A 153 -8.86 10.60 -19.91
N ALA A 154 -7.84 11.43 -19.70
CA ALA A 154 -7.87 12.46 -18.66
C ALA A 154 -9.04 13.44 -18.83
N ARG A 155 -9.30 13.87 -20.07
CA ARG A 155 -10.44 14.75 -20.40
C ARG A 155 -11.78 14.07 -20.23
N GLU A 156 -11.88 12.78 -20.59
CA GLU A 156 -13.07 11.97 -20.34
C GLU A 156 -13.37 11.88 -18.84
N LEU A 157 -12.37 11.61 -18.00
CA LEU A 157 -12.52 11.60 -16.54
C LEU A 157 -12.85 12.99 -15.99
N ALA A 158 -12.14 14.02 -16.43
CA ALA A 158 -12.38 15.40 -15.98
C ALA A 158 -13.81 15.86 -16.30
N SER A 159 -14.43 15.37 -17.38
CA SER A 159 -15.82 15.69 -17.73
C SER A 159 -16.86 15.18 -16.72
N LEU A 160 -16.47 14.31 -15.79
CA LEU A 160 -17.35 13.77 -14.75
C LEU A 160 -17.52 14.69 -13.56
N GLY A 161 -16.70 15.73 -13.40
CA GLY A 161 -16.77 16.59 -12.21
C GLY A 161 -16.10 17.94 -12.37
N GLU A 162 -16.19 18.73 -11.29
CA GLU A 162 -15.74 20.12 -11.24
C GLU A 162 -14.50 20.27 -10.36
N ILE A 163 -14.28 19.34 -9.43
CA ILE A 163 -13.17 19.34 -8.47
C ILE A 163 -12.55 17.95 -8.45
N TYR A 164 -11.22 17.89 -8.33
CA TYR A 164 -10.47 16.66 -8.13
C TYR A 164 -9.91 16.57 -6.71
N VAL A 165 -10.06 15.42 -6.07
CA VAL A 165 -9.48 15.12 -4.77
C VAL A 165 -8.66 13.85 -4.88
N ASN A 166 -7.36 13.94 -4.60
CA ASN A 166 -6.50 12.77 -4.49
C ASN A 166 -6.36 12.36 -3.03
N ASP A 167 -6.84 11.17 -2.68
CA ASP A 167 -6.71 10.56 -1.37
C ASP A 167 -6.05 9.18 -1.42
N SER A 168 -5.26 8.92 -2.47
CA SER A 168 -4.66 7.61 -2.75
C SER A 168 -3.13 7.68 -2.63
N PHE A 169 -2.62 7.79 -1.39
CA PHE A 169 -1.17 7.84 -1.13
C PHE A 169 -0.43 6.64 -1.71
N ALA A 170 -1.03 5.44 -1.71
CA ALA A 170 -0.43 4.23 -2.28
C ALA A 170 -0.03 4.36 -3.76
N THR A 171 -0.66 5.25 -4.52
CA THR A 171 -0.46 5.34 -5.97
C THR A 171 0.32 6.57 -6.42
N VAL A 172 0.71 7.46 -5.51
CA VAL A 172 1.40 8.72 -5.86
C VAL A 172 2.81 8.54 -6.39
N TYR A 173 3.42 7.36 -6.21
CA TYR A 173 4.70 7.01 -6.83
C TYR A 173 4.60 6.75 -8.35
N HIS A 174 3.43 6.35 -8.87
CA HIS A 174 3.28 5.93 -10.25
C HIS A 174 3.02 7.11 -11.19
N ALA A 175 4.07 7.59 -11.85
CA ALA A 175 4.01 8.73 -12.78
C ALA A 175 3.15 8.50 -14.04
N ASN A 176 2.81 7.26 -14.37
CA ASN A 176 2.10 6.92 -15.62
C ASN A 176 0.57 6.83 -15.46
N GLN A 177 0.05 7.00 -14.24
CA GLN A 177 -1.39 6.89 -13.95
C GLN A 177 -2.13 8.19 -14.29
N VAL A 178 -3.03 8.12 -15.26
CA VAL A 178 -3.85 9.26 -15.72
C VAL A 178 -4.70 9.81 -14.59
N SER A 179 -5.35 8.92 -13.81
CA SER A 179 -6.19 9.31 -12.67
C SER A 179 -5.45 10.03 -11.55
N ILE A 180 -4.11 9.92 -11.49
CA ILE A 180 -3.27 10.55 -10.46
C ILE A 180 -2.60 11.81 -10.99
N MET A 181 -2.03 11.76 -12.20
CA MET A 181 -1.19 12.82 -12.75
C MET A 181 -1.99 13.81 -13.58
N ARG A 182 -2.53 13.38 -14.73
CA ARG A 182 -3.17 14.31 -15.66
C ARG A 182 -4.46 14.88 -15.13
N LEU A 183 -5.28 14.08 -14.43
CA LEU A 183 -6.54 14.58 -13.88
C LEU A 183 -6.31 15.75 -12.91
N ALA A 184 -5.24 15.70 -12.12
CA ALA A 184 -4.85 16.79 -11.21
C ALA A 184 -4.51 18.10 -11.95
N THR A 185 -4.07 18.03 -13.21
CA THR A 185 -3.75 19.22 -14.02
C THR A 185 -4.94 19.84 -14.73
N LEU A 186 -6.08 19.15 -14.77
CA LEU A 186 -7.25 19.56 -15.55
C LEU A 186 -8.37 20.18 -14.71
N LEU A 187 -8.37 19.96 -13.40
CA LEU A 187 -9.40 20.42 -12.48
C LEU A 187 -8.76 21.09 -11.25
N PRO A 188 -9.47 22.00 -10.56
CA PRO A 188 -9.10 22.42 -9.21
C PRO A 188 -8.88 21.19 -8.32
N HIS A 189 -7.66 21.04 -7.80
CA HIS A 189 -7.22 19.84 -7.10
C HIS A 189 -6.93 20.06 -5.62
N TYR A 190 -7.19 19.03 -4.82
CA TYR A 190 -6.97 19.02 -3.38
C TYR A 190 -6.45 17.65 -2.92
N ALA A 191 -5.71 17.64 -1.80
CA ALA A 191 -5.36 16.43 -1.08
C ALA A 191 -6.50 16.03 -0.13
N GLY A 192 -6.90 14.77 -0.19
CA GLY A 192 -7.80 14.17 0.81
C GLY A 192 -7.09 13.95 2.15
N PHE A 193 -7.85 13.51 3.15
CA PHE A 193 -7.35 13.43 4.52
C PHE A 193 -6.32 12.33 4.75
N GLU A 194 -6.42 11.19 4.07
CA GLU A 194 -5.44 10.12 4.18
C GLU A 194 -4.12 10.55 3.54
N LEU A 195 -4.18 11.16 2.35
CA LEU A 195 -2.99 11.68 1.69
C LEU A 195 -2.30 12.78 2.52
N GLU A 196 -3.08 13.72 3.08
CA GLU A 196 -2.57 14.77 3.96
C GLU A 196 -1.93 14.18 5.23
N LYS A 197 -2.57 13.19 5.86
CA LYS A 197 -2.07 12.53 7.07
C LYS A 197 -0.77 11.76 6.81
N GLU A 198 -0.74 10.92 5.77
CA GLU A 198 0.44 10.13 5.38
C GLU A 198 1.64 11.04 5.11
N THR A 199 1.45 12.07 4.27
CA THR A 199 2.54 13.00 3.93
C THR A 199 3.03 13.78 5.14
N LYS A 200 2.14 14.22 6.04
CA LYS A 200 2.53 14.91 7.27
C LYS A 200 3.41 14.03 8.16
N ILE A 201 2.97 12.80 8.46
CA ILE A 201 3.72 11.89 9.33
C ILE A 201 5.07 11.53 8.71
N LEU A 202 5.09 11.12 7.44
CA LEU A 202 6.32 10.71 6.78
C LEU A 202 7.30 11.86 6.59
N SER A 203 6.82 13.09 6.39
CA SER A 203 7.69 14.27 6.30
C SER A 203 8.42 14.56 7.62
N GLN A 204 7.77 14.34 8.77
CA GLN A 204 8.38 14.51 10.08
C GLN A 204 9.50 13.48 10.31
N VAL A 205 9.24 12.23 9.92
CA VAL A 205 10.21 11.13 10.01
C VAL A 205 11.41 11.37 9.11
N LEU A 206 11.18 11.89 7.90
CA LEU A 206 12.26 12.21 6.97
C LEU A 206 13.10 13.41 7.43
N ALA A 207 12.47 14.44 8.00
CA ALA A 207 13.14 15.68 8.39
C ALA A 207 13.96 15.53 9.68
N THR A 208 13.37 14.96 10.73
CA THR A 208 13.97 14.90 12.07
C THR A 208 13.56 13.62 12.81
N PRO A 209 14.03 12.44 12.38
CA PRO A 209 13.75 11.20 13.11
C PRO A 209 14.49 11.18 14.44
N GLU A 210 13.86 10.65 15.48
CA GLU A 210 14.57 10.34 16.72
C GLU A 210 15.56 9.19 16.49
N ARG A 211 16.78 9.31 17.02
CA ARG A 211 17.87 8.36 16.78
C ARG A 211 18.16 7.49 18.01
N PRO A 212 18.53 6.20 17.83
CA PRO A 212 18.84 5.55 16.55
C PRO A 212 17.61 5.28 15.66
N TYR A 213 17.71 5.62 14.38
CA TYR A 213 16.71 5.34 13.35
C TYR A 213 17.04 4.02 12.66
N LEU A 214 16.20 3.01 12.89
CA LEU A 214 16.31 1.66 12.36
C LEU A 214 15.31 1.42 11.23
N MET A 215 15.77 0.80 10.14
CA MET A 215 14.90 0.17 9.15
C MET A 215 14.93 -1.36 9.30
N MET A 216 13.77 -1.98 9.37
CA MET A 216 13.55 -3.42 9.28
C MET A 216 12.98 -3.73 7.89
N ILE A 217 13.75 -4.41 7.04
CA ILE A 217 13.34 -4.67 5.65
C ILE A 217 13.35 -6.17 5.33
N GLY A 218 12.29 -6.65 4.69
CA GLY A 218 12.18 -8.05 4.28
C GLY A 218 11.20 -8.28 3.14
N GLY A 219 10.61 -9.48 3.06
CA GLY A 219 9.71 -9.90 1.98
C GLY A 219 10.42 -10.30 0.69
N VAL A 220 9.64 -10.51 -0.37
CA VAL A 220 10.08 -11.14 -1.64
C VAL A 220 10.15 -10.19 -2.84
N LYS A 221 9.55 -8.99 -2.75
CA LYS A 221 9.58 -7.99 -3.82
C LYS A 221 10.88 -7.19 -3.75
N LEU A 222 11.95 -7.69 -4.37
CA LEU A 222 13.31 -7.19 -4.18
C LEU A 222 13.57 -5.87 -4.92
N SER A 223 13.19 -5.79 -6.20
CA SER A 223 13.54 -4.66 -7.08
C SER A 223 13.08 -3.29 -6.57
N GLU A 224 11.81 -3.15 -6.19
CA GLU A 224 11.27 -1.85 -5.72
C GLU A 224 11.86 -1.43 -4.36
N LYS A 225 12.19 -2.41 -3.51
CA LYS A 225 12.71 -2.18 -2.16
C LYS A 225 14.17 -1.76 -2.14
N LEU A 226 15.01 -2.35 -3.02
CA LEU A 226 16.44 -2.01 -3.11
C LEU A 226 16.68 -0.55 -3.50
N ALA A 227 15.90 -0.06 -4.48
CA ALA A 227 16.00 1.33 -4.92
C ALA A 227 15.68 2.31 -3.79
N ALA A 228 14.60 2.06 -3.04
CA ALA A 228 14.24 2.88 -1.89
C ALA A 228 15.26 2.77 -0.74
N MET A 229 15.77 1.57 -0.50
CA MET A 229 16.70 1.30 0.59
C MET A 229 17.99 2.11 0.47
N SER A 230 18.53 2.32 -0.73
CA SER A 230 19.72 3.17 -0.93
C SER A 230 19.50 4.61 -0.47
N GLY A 231 18.31 5.18 -0.73
CA GLY A 231 17.96 6.52 -0.23
C GLY A 231 17.76 6.52 1.29
N ILE A 232 17.05 5.53 1.83
CA ILE A 232 16.81 5.41 3.28
C ILE A 232 18.13 5.22 4.05
N LEU A 233 19.09 4.46 3.52
CA LEU A 233 20.42 4.24 4.10
C LEU A 233 21.23 5.53 4.32
N ASN A 234 20.94 6.59 3.58
CA ASN A 234 21.53 7.91 3.81
C ASN A 234 20.99 8.59 5.06
N HIS A 235 19.78 8.22 5.51
CA HIS A 235 19.07 8.89 6.58
C HIS A 235 18.95 8.02 7.85
N CYS A 236 18.98 6.70 7.74
CA CYS A 236 18.94 5.78 8.87
C CYS A 236 20.33 5.47 9.45
N ASP A 237 20.35 5.03 10.71
CA ASP A 237 21.56 4.62 11.42
C ASP A 237 21.90 3.16 11.12
N SER A 238 20.87 2.29 11.09
CA SER A 238 21.01 0.86 10.83
C SER A 238 19.86 0.31 10.00
N VAL A 239 20.13 -0.78 9.28
CA VAL A 239 19.14 -1.58 8.54
C VAL A 239 19.32 -3.04 8.91
N ILE A 240 18.27 -3.68 9.40
CA ILE A 240 18.22 -5.14 9.56
C ILE A 240 17.47 -5.74 8.36
N VAL A 241 18.06 -6.75 7.75
CA VAL A 241 17.55 -7.37 6.51
C VAL A 241 17.04 -8.79 6.80
N GLY A 242 15.90 -9.15 6.23
CA GLY A 242 15.36 -10.51 6.25
C GLY A 242 14.69 -10.88 4.92
N GLY A 243 13.96 -12.00 4.92
CA GLY A 243 13.22 -12.48 3.74
C GLY A 243 14.11 -12.70 2.50
N GLY A 244 13.50 -12.65 1.32
CA GLY A 244 14.20 -12.86 0.05
C GLY A 244 15.28 -11.80 -0.23
N ILE A 245 15.19 -10.62 0.38
CA ILE A 245 16.21 -9.56 0.25
C ILE A 245 17.55 -10.00 0.80
N ALA A 246 17.58 -10.74 1.91
CA ALA A 246 18.82 -11.27 2.47
C ALA A 246 19.52 -12.22 1.47
N THR A 247 18.75 -13.04 0.75
CA THR A 247 19.26 -13.96 -0.28
C THR A 247 20.04 -13.24 -1.38
N LEU A 248 19.58 -12.06 -1.81
CA LEU A 248 20.29 -11.27 -2.81
C LEU A 248 21.65 -10.77 -2.30
N PHE A 249 21.73 -10.39 -1.03
CA PHE A 249 22.98 -9.97 -0.41
C PHE A 249 23.96 -11.12 -0.21
N TYR A 250 23.47 -12.32 0.11
CA TYR A 250 24.31 -13.53 0.14
C TYR A 250 24.90 -13.85 -1.23
N LEU A 251 24.08 -13.80 -2.30
CA LEU A 251 24.57 -13.94 -3.68
C LEU A 251 25.60 -12.85 -4.04
N ALA A 252 25.39 -11.61 -3.57
CA ALA A 252 26.35 -10.52 -3.75
C ALA A 252 27.68 -10.76 -3.03
N GLN A 253 27.68 -11.48 -1.91
CA GLN A 253 28.88 -11.91 -1.17
C GLN A 253 29.52 -13.19 -1.74
N GLY A 254 28.89 -13.84 -2.72
CA GLY A 254 29.38 -15.06 -3.35
C GLY A 254 28.95 -16.35 -2.67
N TYR A 255 27.97 -16.29 -1.76
CA TYR A 255 27.41 -17.49 -1.14
C TYR A 255 26.44 -18.21 -2.07
N GLU A 256 26.37 -19.53 -1.92
CA GLU A 256 25.31 -20.33 -2.51
C GLU A 256 24.06 -20.25 -1.64
N VAL A 257 22.89 -20.16 -2.28
CA VAL A 257 21.59 -19.99 -1.60
C VAL A 257 20.59 -21.08 -2.00
N GLY A 258 21.04 -22.13 -2.67
CA GLY A 258 20.20 -23.21 -3.19
C GLY A 258 19.03 -22.72 -4.05
N LYS A 259 17.83 -23.19 -3.75
CA LYS A 259 16.55 -22.84 -4.40
C LYS A 259 15.90 -21.57 -3.86
N SER A 260 16.59 -20.82 -3.00
CA SER A 260 16.04 -19.58 -2.42
C SER A 260 15.68 -18.55 -3.49
N LEU A 261 14.57 -17.83 -3.27
CA LEU A 261 14.16 -16.76 -4.17
C LEU A 261 15.17 -15.60 -4.17
N ALA A 262 15.66 -15.23 -5.34
CA ALA A 262 16.48 -14.03 -5.53
C ALA A 262 16.37 -13.46 -6.95
N GLU A 263 16.30 -12.14 -7.06
CA GLU A 263 16.35 -11.42 -8.34
C GLU A 263 17.80 -11.24 -8.79
N LYS A 264 18.35 -12.23 -9.50
CA LYS A 264 19.77 -12.25 -9.93
C LYS A 264 20.20 -11.00 -10.73
N SER A 265 19.29 -10.37 -11.45
CA SER A 265 19.54 -9.11 -12.19
C SER A 265 19.97 -7.95 -11.29
N LYS A 266 19.73 -8.02 -9.97
CA LYS A 266 20.02 -6.98 -8.99
C LYS A 266 21.29 -7.22 -8.17
N ILE A 267 22.06 -8.28 -8.47
CA ILE A 267 23.28 -8.62 -7.71
C ILE A 267 24.31 -7.49 -7.73
N VAL A 268 24.47 -6.81 -8.87
CA VAL A 268 25.42 -5.69 -9.00
C VAL A 268 25.03 -4.54 -8.06
N GLU A 269 23.75 -4.17 -8.05
CA GLU A 269 23.22 -3.13 -7.17
C GLU A 269 23.38 -3.50 -5.68
N ALA A 270 23.12 -4.76 -5.32
CA ALA A 270 23.33 -5.25 -3.95
C ALA A 270 24.80 -5.22 -3.53
N LYS A 271 25.74 -5.54 -4.43
CA LYS A 271 27.19 -5.41 -4.19
C LYS A 271 27.58 -3.96 -3.90
N ASP A 272 27.07 -3.02 -4.71
CA ASP A 272 27.35 -1.60 -4.52
C ASP A 272 26.80 -1.08 -3.18
N ILE A 273 25.59 -1.49 -2.81
CA ILE A 273 24.98 -1.17 -1.52
C ILE A 273 25.82 -1.71 -0.36
N LEU A 274 26.23 -2.99 -0.40
CA LEU A 274 27.08 -3.56 0.65
C LEU A 274 28.43 -2.84 0.75
N ARG A 275 29.04 -2.46 -0.38
CA ARG A 275 30.30 -1.72 -0.38
C ARG A 275 30.15 -0.36 0.29
N ASN A 276 29.07 0.36 0.01
CA ASN A 276 28.89 1.74 0.46
C ASN A 276 28.32 1.83 1.89
N TYR A 277 27.55 0.84 2.34
CA TYR A 277 26.80 0.90 3.60
C TYR A 277 27.05 -0.30 4.53
N LYS A 278 28.17 -1.01 4.38
CA LYS A 278 28.49 -2.22 5.14
C LYS A 278 28.29 -2.09 6.65
N SER A 279 28.66 -0.94 7.23
CA SER A 279 28.58 -0.70 8.68
C SER A 279 27.14 -0.51 9.18
N LYS A 280 26.20 -0.14 8.31
CA LYS A 280 24.79 0.08 8.66
C LYS A 280 23.93 -1.16 8.40
N ILE A 281 24.36 -2.06 7.52
CA ILE A 281 23.56 -3.21 7.10
C ILE A 281 23.89 -4.42 7.97
N HIS A 282 22.86 -4.94 8.64
CA HIS A 282 22.92 -6.18 9.38
C HIS A 282 22.19 -7.26 8.56
N LEU A 283 22.93 -8.30 8.17
CA LEU A 283 22.39 -9.49 7.51
C LEU A 283 22.17 -10.60 8.55
N PRO A 284 21.25 -11.55 8.29
CA PRO A 284 21.10 -12.72 9.14
C PRO A 284 22.41 -13.52 9.23
N VAL A 285 22.72 -14.00 10.43
CA VAL A 285 23.92 -14.81 10.70
C VAL A 285 23.62 -16.31 10.69
N ASP A 286 22.34 -16.64 10.78
CA ASP A 286 21.77 -17.97 10.67
C ASP A 286 20.38 -17.86 10.01
N VAL A 287 19.98 -18.94 9.35
CA VAL A 287 18.76 -19.01 8.55
C VAL A 287 18.05 -20.35 8.79
N VAL A 288 16.73 -20.33 8.64
CA VAL A 288 15.92 -21.54 8.61
C VAL A 288 15.73 -21.95 7.16
N VAL A 289 16.09 -23.20 6.85
CA VAL A 289 16.01 -23.76 5.49
C VAL A 289 15.14 -25.01 5.47
N ALA A 290 14.56 -25.30 4.30
CA ALA A 290 13.89 -26.56 4.00
C ALA A 290 14.03 -26.87 2.49
N ARG A 291 13.74 -28.09 2.05
CA ARG A 291 13.70 -28.46 0.63
C ARG A 291 12.48 -27.90 -0.10
N SER A 292 11.36 -27.76 0.61
CA SER A 292 10.16 -27.02 0.18
C SER A 292 9.40 -26.49 1.41
N PRO A 293 8.49 -25.52 1.24
CA PRO A 293 7.64 -25.04 2.34
C PRO A 293 6.77 -26.13 2.99
N GLU A 294 6.47 -27.20 2.28
CA GLU A 294 5.61 -28.31 2.72
C GLU A 294 6.41 -29.45 3.37
N GLU A 295 7.71 -29.56 3.13
CA GLU A 295 8.55 -30.67 3.60
C GLU A 295 9.08 -30.41 5.03
N GLU A 296 8.20 -30.47 6.03
CA GLU A 296 8.50 -30.17 7.44
C GLU A 296 9.71 -30.95 8.01
N LYS A 297 9.91 -32.20 7.57
CA LYS A 297 11.01 -33.06 8.04
C LYS A 297 12.39 -32.59 7.57
N SER A 298 12.45 -31.72 6.56
CA SER A 298 13.69 -31.17 6.03
C SER A 298 14.11 -29.86 6.72
N ILE A 299 13.28 -29.35 7.64
CA ILE A 299 13.53 -28.07 8.31
C ILE A 299 14.77 -28.18 9.21
N ARG A 300 15.72 -27.28 9.02
CA ARG A 300 16.87 -27.11 9.92
C ARG A 300 17.33 -25.66 9.96
N VAL A 301 18.13 -25.34 10.98
CA VAL A 301 18.85 -24.06 11.09
C VAL A 301 20.28 -24.27 10.58
N THR A 302 20.80 -23.30 9.84
CA THR A 302 22.15 -23.35 9.25
C THR A 302 22.73 -21.95 9.09
N LYS A 303 24.04 -21.84 8.87
CA LYS A 303 24.63 -20.57 8.43
C LYS A 303 24.31 -20.28 6.96
N PRO A 304 24.28 -19.01 6.53
CA PRO A 304 24.01 -18.65 5.14
C PRO A 304 24.96 -19.27 4.10
N ASP A 305 26.21 -19.55 4.48
CA ASP A 305 27.24 -20.17 3.62
C ASP A 305 27.21 -21.71 3.65
N GLU A 306 26.30 -22.31 4.40
CA GLU A 306 26.11 -23.76 4.56
C GLU A 306 24.75 -24.25 4.02
N VAL A 307 24.11 -23.43 3.17
CA VAL A 307 22.84 -23.78 2.50
C VAL A 307 23.13 -24.72 1.33
N SER A 308 22.52 -25.90 1.33
CA SER A 308 22.74 -26.88 0.26
C SER A 308 21.97 -26.53 -1.03
N PRO A 309 22.39 -27.07 -2.19
CA PRO A 309 21.72 -26.80 -3.48
C PRO A 309 20.23 -27.15 -3.52
N GLU A 310 19.80 -28.14 -2.71
CA GLU A 310 18.42 -28.63 -2.69
C GLU A 310 17.49 -27.85 -1.75
N GLU A 311 18.06 -26.99 -0.90
CA GLU A 311 17.37 -26.24 0.13
C GLU A 311 17.01 -24.82 -0.31
N MET A 312 16.06 -24.21 0.37
CA MET A 312 15.72 -22.79 0.26
C MET A 312 15.59 -22.16 1.64
N ILE A 313 16.00 -20.90 1.74
CA ILE A 313 15.88 -20.05 2.93
C ILE A 313 14.44 -19.57 3.05
N LEU A 314 13.83 -19.80 4.21
CA LEU A 314 12.41 -19.53 4.45
C LEU A 314 12.16 -18.65 5.68
N ASP A 315 13.11 -18.53 6.61
CA ASP A 315 13.04 -17.59 7.74
C ASP A 315 14.45 -17.25 8.25
N ILE A 316 14.55 -16.24 9.11
CA ILE A 316 15.77 -15.94 9.87
C ILE A 316 15.91 -16.91 11.05
N GLY A 317 17.15 -17.26 11.41
CA GLY A 317 17.42 -18.18 12.51
C GLY A 317 17.38 -17.53 13.90
N PRO A 318 17.42 -18.34 14.98
CA PRO A 318 17.36 -17.88 16.36
C PRO A 318 18.47 -16.90 16.76
N GLU A 319 19.71 -17.08 16.28
CA GLU A 319 20.81 -16.16 16.61
C GLU A 319 20.60 -14.79 15.96
N THR A 320 20.06 -14.77 14.75
CA THR A 320 19.65 -13.54 14.06
C THR A 320 18.53 -12.85 14.82
N ILE A 321 17.49 -13.58 15.23
CA ILE A 321 16.37 -13.02 16.00
C ILE A 321 16.89 -12.35 17.27
N LYS A 322 17.82 -12.99 17.98
CA LYS A 322 18.46 -12.43 19.19
C LYS A 322 19.19 -11.12 18.89
N LYS A 323 20.07 -11.11 17.88
CA LYS A 323 20.84 -9.91 17.48
C LYS A 323 19.93 -8.77 17.01
N TYR A 324 18.95 -9.06 16.17
CA TYR A 324 18.00 -8.06 15.70
C TYR A 324 17.15 -7.50 16.84
N SER A 325 16.82 -8.33 17.84
CA SER A 325 16.09 -7.87 19.02
C SER A 325 16.88 -6.87 19.86
N GLU A 326 18.20 -7.01 19.96
CA GLU A 326 19.07 -6.03 20.64
C GLU A 326 19.04 -4.69 19.90
N ILE A 327 19.22 -4.70 18.57
CA ILE A 327 19.18 -3.49 17.73
C ILE A 327 17.82 -2.78 17.83
N ILE A 328 16.70 -3.52 17.79
CA ILE A 328 15.35 -2.94 17.87
C ILE A 328 15.10 -2.27 19.23
N ARG A 329 15.63 -2.82 20.33
CA ARG A 329 15.42 -2.25 21.67
C ARG A 329 16.08 -0.88 21.86
N GLU A 330 17.17 -0.63 21.15
CA GLU A 330 17.92 0.63 21.23
C GLU A 330 17.32 1.73 20.36
N ALA A 331 16.63 1.35 19.28
CA ALA A 331 16.10 2.28 18.30
C ALA A 331 15.03 3.23 18.88
N LYS A 332 15.05 4.48 18.45
CA LYS A 332 14.05 5.51 18.79
C LYS A 332 13.06 5.78 17.67
N THR A 333 13.44 5.51 16.43
CA THR A 333 12.51 5.43 15.30
C THR A 333 12.70 4.09 14.62
N VAL A 334 11.61 3.38 14.35
CA VAL A 334 11.68 2.08 13.66
C VAL A 334 10.73 2.07 12.47
N LEU A 335 11.27 1.86 11.28
CA LEU A 335 10.50 1.63 10.05
C LEU A 335 10.48 0.14 9.73
N TRP A 336 9.30 -0.47 9.66
CA TRP A 336 9.14 -1.87 9.25
C TRP A 336 8.48 -1.99 7.87
N SER A 337 9.19 -2.64 6.93
CA SER A 337 8.69 -2.97 5.61
C SER A 337 9.09 -4.38 5.16
N GLY A 338 8.23 -5.34 5.46
CA GLY A 338 8.26 -6.71 4.96
C GLY A 338 8.59 -7.75 6.04
N PRO A 339 8.02 -8.95 5.94
CA PRO A 339 8.26 -10.04 6.88
C PRO A 339 9.69 -10.57 6.76
N MET A 340 10.15 -11.25 7.81
CA MET A 340 11.52 -11.81 7.89
C MET A 340 11.63 -13.22 7.27
N GLY A 341 10.48 -13.85 7.01
CA GLY A 341 10.35 -15.18 6.44
C GLY A 341 8.97 -15.40 5.80
N LEU A 342 8.68 -16.63 5.38
CA LEU A 342 7.40 -17.08 4.84
C LEU A 342 6.35 -17.20 5.98
N PHE A 343 5.91 -16.05 6.48
CA PHE A 343 5.13 -15.95 7.71
C PHE A 343 3.74 -16.58 7.65
N GLU A 344 3.21 -16.79 6.45
CA GLU A 344 1.95 -17.50 6.20
C GLU A 344 2.06 -18.98 6.60
N ASN A 345 3.27 -19.54 6.55
CA ASN A 345 3.55 -20.88 7.04
C ASN A 345 4.04 -20.81 8.48
N LYS A 346 3.34 -21.49 9.39
CA LYS A 346 3.61 -21.47 10.84
C LYS A 346 5.06 -21.85 11.19
N HIS A 347 5.71 -22.68 10.39
CA HIS A 347 7.09 -23.14 10.63
C HIS A 347 8.15 -22.09 10.29
N PHE A 348 7.81 -21.16 9.39
CA PHE A 348 8.70 -20.11 8.89
C PHE A 348 8.23 -18.70 9.28
N ALA A 349 7.40 -18.63 10.33
CA ALA A 349 6.84 -17.40 10.84
C ALA A 349 7.55 -16.89 12.10
N HIS A 350 8.56 -17.60 12.61
CA HIS A 350 9.15 -17.34 13.92
C HIS A 350 9.88 -15.99 13.96
N GLY A 351 10.70 -15.70 12.95
CA GLY A 351 11.40 -14.42 12.83
C GLY A 351 10.45 -13.24 12.73
N THR A 352 9.46 -13.34 11.84
CA THR A 352 8.43 -12.31 11.67
C THR A 352 7.63 -12.10 12.95
N LYS A 353 7.24 -13.18 13.65
CA LYS A 353 6.45 -13.08 14.88
C LYS A 353 7.24 -12.49 16.04
N ALA A 354 8.48 -12.93 16.22
CA ALA A 354 9.32 -12.46 17.32
C ALA A 354 9.64 -10.97 17.17
N LEU A 355 10.14 -10.57 16.00
CA LEU A 355 10.53 -9.18 15.76
C LEU A 355 9.32 -8.26 15.60
N GLY A 356 8.22 -8.73 15.00
CA GLY A 356 6.98 -7.95 14.87
C GLY A 356 6.33 -7.65 16.23
N ARG A 357 6.32 -8.61 17.16
CA ARG A 357 5.84 -8.37 18.54
C ARG A 357 6.74 -7.42 19.31
N LEU A 358 8.06 -7.57 19.16
CA LEU A 358 9.00 -6.66 19.78
C LEU A 358 8.80 -5.23 19.25
N PHE A 359 8.75 -5.06 17.93
CA PHE A 359 8.47 -3.79 17.25
C PHE A 359 7.21 -3.13 17.81
N ALA A 360 6.10 -3.87 17.89
CA ALA A 360 4.87 -3.35 18.48
C ALA A 360 5.05 -2.96 19.95
N SER A 361 5.67 -3.80 20.79
CA SER A 361 5.92 -3.48 22.20
C SER A 361 6.88 -2.30 22.45
N ARG A 362 7.62 -1.88 21.42
CA ARG A 362 8.48 -0.68 21.47
C ARG A 362 7.74 0.57 21.03
N SER A 363 6.78 0.41 20.14
CA SER A 363 5.97 1.50 19.59
C SER A 363 5.15 2.19 20.69
N GLN A 364 4.62 3.38 20.41
CA GLN A 364 3.85 4.18 21.36
C GLN A 364 4.58 4.51 22.67
N GLY A 365 5.82 4.99 22.53
CA GLY A 365 6.49 5.76 23.59
C GLY A 365 7.97 5.48 23.74
N LEU A 366 8.41 4.23 23.53
CA LEU A 366 9.83 3.90 23.66
C LEU A 366 10.59 4.07 22.34
N SER A 367 9.87 3.86 21.24
CA SER A 367 10.25 4.16 19.87
C SER A 367 9.01 4.68 19.13
N PHE A 368 9.22 5.49 18.09
CA PHE A 368 8.20 5.81 17.10
C PHE A 368 8.19 4.73 16.00
N GLY A 369 7.15 3.90 15.99
CA GLY A 369 6.99 2.76 15.10
C GLY A 369 6.16 3.07 13.86
N ILE A 370 6.76 2.88 12.69
CA ILE A 370 6.09 3.04 11.39
C ILE A 370 6.14 1.70 10.67
N ALA A 371 4.99 1.21 10.20
CA ALA A 371 4.95 0.01 9.39
C ALA A 371 4.13 0.20 8.13
N GLY A 372 4.55 -0.43 7.03
CA GLY A 372 3.81 -0.34 5.77
C GLY A 372 4.21 -1.38 4.74
N GLY A 373 3.33 -1.55 3.75
CA GLY A 373 3.39 -2.61 2.75
C GLY A 373 2.41 -3.74 3.04
N GLY A 374 1.79 -4.29 1.99
CA GLY A 374 0.73 -5.29 2.12
C GLY A 374 1.10 -6.48 3.00
N ASP A 375 2.27 -7.07 2.78
CA ASP A 375 2.73 -8.23 3.55
C ASP A 375 3.04 -7.86 5.02
N THR A 376 3.55 -6.66 5.27
CA THR A 376 3.78 -6.14 6.64
C THR A 376 2.47 -5.96 7.39
N LEU A 377 1.47 -5.34 6.74
CA LEU A 377 0.15 -5.13 7.33
C LEU A 377 -0.55 -6.47 7.61
N ALA A 378 -0.41 -7.45 6.70
CA ALA A 378 -0.90 -8.79 6.91
C ALA A 378 -0.22 -9.49 8.11
N ALA A 379 1.10 -9.35 8.25
CA ALA A 379 1.84 -9.87 9.40
C ALA A 379 1.42 -9.21 10.72
N ILE A 380 1.22 -7.89 10.73
CA ILE A 380 0.73 -7.14 11.91
C ILE A 380 -0.67 -7.59 12.31
N LYS A 381 -1.56 -7.79 11.33
CA LYS A 381 -2.91 -8.31 11.57
C LYS A 381 -2.88 -9.73 12.13
N MET A 382 -2.05 -10.61 11.57
CA MET A 382 -1.84 -11.97 12.10
C MET A 382 -1.36 -11.93 13.56
N LEU A 383 -0.55 -10.94 13.91
CA LEU A 383 -0.03 -10.76 15.26
C LEU A 383 -1.03 -10.14 16.24
N GLY A 384 -2.05 -9.44 15.74
CA GLY A 384 -3.05 -8.74 16.57
C GLY A 384 -2.47 -7.51 17.28
N VAL A 385 -1.46 -6.86 16.71
CA VAL A 385 -0.69 -5.77 17.35
C VAL A 385 -0.83 -4.42 16.63
N GLY A 386 -1.86 -4.28 15.79
CA GLY A 386 -2.04 -3.08 14.96
C GLY A 386 -2.29 -1.81 15.77
N GLU A 387 -3.01 -1.93 16.90
CA GLU A 387 -3.34 -0.81 17.78
C GLU A 387 -2.14 -0.29 18.58
N ASP A 388 -1.09 -1.10 18.72
CA ASP A 388 0.13 -0.76 19.46
C ASP A 388 1.12 0.06 18.62
N ILE A 389 0.86 0.28 17.32
CA ILE A 389 1.82 0.88 16.38
C ILE A 389 1.47 2.35 16.12
N ASP A 390 2.46 3.25 16.15
CA ASP A 390 2.24 4.70 16.00
C ASP A 390 1.67 5.08 14.63
N HIS A 391 2.19 4.47 13.55
CA HIS A 391 1.68 4.71 12.20
C HIS A 391 1.70 3.46 11.31
N LEU A 392 0.51 3.03 10.90
CA LEU A 392 0.29 1.98 9.90
C LEU A 392 -0.03 2.59 8.53
N SER A 393 0.97 2.63 7.66
CA SER A 393 0.84 3.22 6.33
C SER A 393 0.20 2.26 5.33
N THR A 394 -0.74 2.78 4.54
CA THR A 394 -1.33 2.07 3.39
C THR A 394 -0.50 2.24 2.11
N GLY A 395 0.54 3.08 2.15
CA GLY A 395 1.28 3.54 0.98
C GLY A 395 2.16 2.50 0.29
N GLY A 396 2.53 1.40 0.98
CA GLY A 396 3.41 0.37 0.45
C GLY A 396 4.70 0.91 -0.18
N SER A 397 4.87 0.72 -1.49
CA SER A 397 6.04 1.24 -2.22
C SER A 397 6.12 2.76 -2.19
N SER A 398 4.99 3.48 -2.22
CA SER A 398 4.98 4.95 -2.11
C SER A 398 5.54 5.43 -0.78
N MET A 399 5.25 4.73 0.34
CA MET A 399 5.85 5.03 1.65
C MET A 399 7.37 4.91 1.61
N LEU A 400 7.90 3.80 1.09
CA LEU A 400 9.34 3.58 0.99
C LEU A 400 10.04 4.62 0.10
N GLN A 401 9.45 4.93 -1.04
CA GLN A 401 10.00 5.92 -1.97
C GLN A 401 9.92 7.34 -1.42
N TYR A 402 8.91 7.65 -0.60
CA TYR A 402 8.85 8.92 0.12
C TYR A 402 9.98 9.02 1.15
N LEU A 403 10.16 7.97 1.97
CA LEU A 403 11.19 7.93 3.02
C LEU A 403 12.61 7.79 2.45
N SER A 404 12.77 7.42 1.18
CA SER A 404 14.06 7.46 0.48
C SER A 404 14.47 8.89 0.06
N GLY A 405 13.61 9.88 0.30
CA GLY A 405 13.84 11.29 -0.02
C GLY A 405 13.45 11.69 -1.45
N ILE A 406 12.84 10.78 -2.22
CA ILE A 406 12.43 11.07 -3.58
C ILE A 406 11.11 11.87 -3.57
N LYS A 407 11.05 12.88 -4.44
CA LYS A 407 9.82 13.61 -4.72
C LYS A 407 8.86 12.73 -5.50
N LEU A 408 7.70 12.41 -4.91
CA LEU A 408 6.72 11.53 -5.56
C LEU A 408 5.86 12.32 -6.57
N PRO A 409 5.75 11.87 -7.83
CA PRO A 409 5.04 12.60 -8.88
C PRO A 409 3.61 13.00 -8.52
N GLY A 410 2.84 12.09 -7.94
CA GLY A 410 1.44 12.33 -7.55
C GLY A 410 1.28 13.25 -6.34
N ILE A 411 2.36 13.55 -5.60
CA ILE A 411 2.41 14.60 -4.58
C ILE A 411 2.83 15.92 -5.21
N GLU A 412 3.88 15.91 -6.03
CA GLU A 412 4.38 17.14 -6.67
C GLU A 412 3.33 17.80 -7.55
N VAL A 413 2.52 17.02 -8.28
CA VAL A 413 1.43 17.56 -9.12
C VAL A 413 0.34 18.27 -8.31
N LEU A 414 0.22 17.98 -7.00
CA LEU A 414 -0.75 18.60 -6.12
C LEU A 414 -0.20 19.83 -5.38
N LYS A 415 1.11 20.06 -5.47
CA LYS A 415 1.74 21.26 -4.92
C LYS A 415 1.53 22.39 -5.91
N ASP A 416 0.99 23.50 -5.41
CA ASP A 416 1.03 24.76 -6.15
C ASP A 416 2.45 25.37 -6.13
#